data_AF-A0A1W1CSL1-F1
#
_entry.id   AF-A0A1W1CSL1-F1
#
_cell.length_a   1.000
_cell.length_b   1.000
_cell.length_c   1.000
_cell.angle_alpha   90.00
_cell.angle_beta   90.00
_cell.angle_gamma   90.00
#
_symmetry.space_group_name_H-M   'P 1'
#
loop_
_entity.id
_entity.type
_entity.pdbx_description
1 polymer ?
#
loop_
_entity_poly.entity_id
_entity_poly.type
_entity_poly.pdbx_seq_one_letter_code
_entity_poly.pdbx_strand_id
1 'polypeptide(L)'
;MIKFLLTYWIGIAIFFGIFYWDASPISLLINQYQTNLTSYLTSLTLPNEMMSNCHIFINDNYSLIIEKACNGMIPYLFFLSSIMAFPSSLVHKAKWALFGYIIISLINTFRIWMVTQFVIQERNNFSLAHDLLGNALLISTGLMLFVLFVKSRKKESFLVPSLSAMPIK
;
A
#
# COMPACT_ATOMS: atom_id res chain seq x y z
N MET A 1 3.40 22.14 9.39
CA MET A 1 4.37 21.24 8.72
C MET A 1 5.04 20.30 9.71
N ILE A 2 5.74 20.80 10.75
CA ILE A 2 6.44 19.97 11.74
C ILE A 2 5.53 18.92 12.41
N LYS A 3 4.33 19.31 12.85
CA LYS A 3 3.35 18.39 13.45
C LYS A 3 3.04 17.20 12.52
N PHE A 4 2.83 17.45 11.23
CA PHE A 4 2.56 16.39 10.24
C PHE A 4 3.77 15.46 10.08
N LEU A 5 4.97 16.01 9.97
CA LEU A 5 6.19 15.21 9.82
C LEU A 5 6.43 14.31 11.04
N LEU A 6 6.24 14.85 12.26
CA LEU A 6 6.38 14.07 13.48
C LEU A 6 5.33 12.96 13.57
N THR A 7 4.05 13.27 13.33
CA THR A 7 2.98 12.25 13.37
C THR A 7 3.14 11.21 12.27
N TYR A 8 3.69 11.59 11.12
CA TYR A 8 4.01 10.66 10.03
C TYR A 8 5.09 9.65 10.44
N TRP A 9 6.23 10.11 10.95
CA TRP A 9 7.31 9.22 11.37
C TRP A 9 6.92 8.33 12.55
N ILE A 10 6.18 8.87 13.52
CA ILE A 10 5.61 8.08 14.62
C ILE A 10 4.62 7.04 14.06
N GLY A 11 3.77 7.43 13.10
CA GLY A 11 2.84 6.53 12.43
C GLY A 11 3.54 5.38 11.73
N ILE A 12 4.65 5.65 11.01
CA ILE A 12 5.49 4.61 10.40
C ILE A 12 5.99 3.66 11.46
N ALA A 13 6.63 4.16 12.53
CA ALA A 13 7.22 3.33 13.56
C ALA A 13 6.16 2.41 14.21
N ILE A 14 5.00 2.95 14.54
CA ILE A 14 3.89 2.20 15.13
C ILE A 14 3.37 1.15 14.15
N PHE A 15 3.03 1.54 12.93
CA PHE A 15 2.42 0.62 11.97
C PHE A 15 3.38 -0.47 11.51
N PHE A 16 4.65 -0.16 11.27
CA PHE A 16 5.64 -1.18 10.97
C PHE A 16 5.89 -2.09 12.18
N GLY A 17 5.98 -1.55 13.40
CA GLY A 17 6.16 -2.35 14.61
C GLY A 17 5.01 -3.35 14.84
N ILE A 18 3.76 -2.94 14.59
CA ILE A 18 2.57 -3.77 14.82
C ILE A 18 2.31 -4.75 13.67
N PHE A 19 2.41 -4.28 12.42
CA PHE A 19 1.90 -4.99 11.23
C PHE A 19 2.99 -5.55 10.30
N TYR A 20 4.26 -5.23 10.52
CA TYR A 20 5.35 -5.69 9.66
C TYR A 20 6.51 -6.32 10.42
N TRP A 21 6.84 -5.89 11.64
CA TRP A 21 7.93 -6.45 12.40
C TRP A 21 7.56 -7.83 12.99
N ASP A 22 8.47 -8.80 12.96
CA ASP A 22 8.17 -10.20 13.35
C ASP A 22 8.01 -10.45 14.86
N ALA A 23 8.13 -9.39 15.68
CA ALA A 23 7.90 -9.48 17.13
C ALA A 23 6.41 -9.56 17.51
N SER A 24 5.51 -9.26 16.57
CA SER A 24 4.06 -9.22 16.80
C SER A 24 3.39 -10.45 16.17
N PRO A 25 2.62 -11.27 16.93
CA PRO A 25 1.83 -12.36 16.36
C PRO A 25 0.83 -11.88 15.28
N ILE A 26 0.33 -10.66 15.44
CA ILE A 26 -0.57 -10.01 14.48
C ILE A 26 0.16 -9.75 13.15
N SER A 27 1.44 -9.35 13.21
CA SER A 27 2.26 -9.14 12.02
C SER A 27 2.42 -10.43 11.22
N LEU A 28 2.70 -11.56 11.88
CA LEU A 28 2.83 -12.85 11.22
C LEU A 28 1.53 -13.24 10.49
N LEU A 29 0.39 -13.15 11.18
CA LEU A 29 -0.92 -13.48 10.61
C LEU A 29 -1.28 -12.58 9.41
N ILE A 30 -1.10 -11.26 9.54
CA ILE A 30 -1.44 -10.31 8.48
C ILE A 30 -0.52 -10.48 7.27
N ASN A 31 0.79 -10.63 7.49
CA ASN A 31 1.72 -10.79 6.37
C ASN A 31 1.51 -12.13 5.67
N GLN A 32 1.21 -13.21 6.41
CA GLN A 32 0.87 -14.49 5.81
C GLN A 32 -0.41 -14.41 4.98
N TYR A 33 -1.47 -13.79 5.54
CA TYR A 33 -2.70 -13.54 4.79
C TYR A 33 -2.45 -12.71 3.54
N GLN A 34 -1.68 -11.63 3.65
CA GLN A 34 -1.38 -10.75 2.53
C GLN A 34 -0.53 -11.45 1.46
N THR A 35 0.44 -12.28 1.85
CA THR A 35 1.23 -13.09 0.92
C THR A 35 0.34 -14.10 0.19
N ASN A 36 -0.57 -14.77 0.89
CA ASN A 36 -1.52 -15.70 0.29
C ASN A 36 -2.47 -14.99 -0.68
N LEU A 37 -3.02 -13.83 -0.28
CA LEU A 37 -3.89 -13.03 -1.13
C LEU A 37 -3.15 -12.56 -2.39
N THR A 38 -1.94 -12.03 -2.22
CA THR A 38 -1.10 -11.58 -3.35
C THR A 38 -0.77 -12.74 -4.30
N SER A 39 -0.46 -13.91 -3.74
CA SER A 39 -0.17 -15.11 -4.52
C SER A 39 -1.40 -15.56 -5.30
N TYR A 40 -2.57 -15.61 -4.65
CA TYR A 40 -3.83 -15.94 -5.29
C TYR A 40 -4.18 -14.95 -6.42
N LEU A 41 -4.06 -13.64 -6.18
CA LEU A 41 -4.33 -12.64 -7.21
C LEU A 41 -3.34 -12.75 -8.38
N THR A 42 -2.08 -13.05 -8.09
CA THR A 42 -1.05 -13.25 -9.12
C THR A 42 -1.34 -14.51 -9.95
N SER A 43 -1.79 -15.61 -9.34
CA SER A 43 -2.11 -16.84 -10.06
C SER A 43 -3.25 -16.67 -11.06
N LEU A 44 -4.16 -15.70 -10.84
CA LEU A 44 -5.21 -15.36 -11.81
C LEU A 44 -4.67 -14.69 -13.09
N THR A 45 -3.43 -14.19 -13.06
CA THR A 45 -2.79 -13.47 -14.18
C THR A 45 -1.78 -14.30 -14.94
N LEU A 46 -1.43 -15.49 -14.43
CA LEU A 46 -0.41 -16.38 -15.00
C LEU A 46 -1.05 -17.69 -15.48
N PRO A 47 -0.39 -18.42 -16.40
CA PRO A 47 -0.83 -19.77 -16.76
C PRO A 47 -0.86 -20.70 -15.54
N ASN A 48 -1.86 -21.59 -15.46
CA ASN A 48 -2.10 -22.46 -14.29
C ASN A 48 -0.90 -23.33 -13.90
N GLU A 49 -0.05 -23.70 -14.85
CA GLU A 49 1.13 -24.56 -14.63
C GLU A 49 2.34 -23.77 -14.11
N MET A 50 2.31 -22.44 -14.24
CA MET A 50 3.44 -21.57 -13.93
C MET A 50 3.53 -21.24 -12.44
N MET A 51 2.51 -21.56 -11.64
CA MET A 51 2.45 -21.12 -10.25
C MET A 51 1.93 -22.21 -9.31
N SER A 52 2.62 -22.38 -8.18
CA SER A 52 2.17 -23.20 -7.06
C SER A 52 2.40 -22.46 -5.75
N ASN A 53 1.31 -22.23 -5.00
CA ASN A 53 1.34 -21.41 -3.78
C ASN A 53 1.99 -20.04 -4.04
N CYS A 54 3.12 -19.74 -3.39
CA CYS A 54 3.88 -18.49 -3.58
C CYS A 54 5.04 -18.61 -4.58
N HIS A 55 5.23 -19.77 -5.21
CA HIS A 55 6.30 -20.02 -6.18
C HIS A 55 5.79 -19.82 -7.60
N ILE A 56 6.54 -19.03 -8.38
CA ILE A 56 6.32 -18.82 -9.82
C ILE A 56 7.47 -19.50 -10.55
N PHE A 57 7.19 -20.57 -11.28
CA PHE A 57 8.17 -21.36 -12.01
C PHE A 57 8.47 -20.69 -13.35
N ILE A 58 9.72 -20.27 -13.56
CA ILE A 58 10.17 -19.71 -14.84
C ILE A 58 10.71 -20.83 -15.74
N ASN A 59 11.49 -21.75 -15.16
CA ASN A 59 11.95 -23.00 -15.76
C ASN A 59 12.29 -24.00 -14.65
N ASP A 60 12.73 -25.21 -15.02
CA ASP A 60 13.02 -26.31 -14.09
C ASP A 60 14.06 -25.97 -13.00
N ASN A 61 14.92 -24.99 -13.25
CA ASN A 61 16.04 -24.61 -12.37
C ASN A 61 15.88 -23.22 -11.75
N TYR A 62 14.77 -22.52 -12.02
CA TYR A 62 14.59 -21.14 -11.57
C TYR A 62 13.13 -20.80 -11.30
N SER A 63 12.87 -20.31 -10.07
CA SER A 63 11.56 -19.82 -9.65
C SER A 63 11.69 -18.48 -8.92
N LEU A 64 10.65 -17.67 -9.00
CA LEU A 64 10.45 -16.49 -8.17
C LEU A 64 9.57 -16.87 -6.97
N ILE A 65 9.86 -16.29 -5.81
CA ILE A 65 9.11 -16.54 -4.58
C ILE A 65 8.48 -15.23 -4.11
N ILE A 66 7.17 -15.23 -3.90
CA ILE A 66 6.46 -14.11 -3.30
C ILE A 66 6.68 -14.17 -1.78
N GLU A 67 7.66 -13.40 -1.32
CA GLU A 67 7.96 -13.26 0.10
C GLU A 67 7.22 -12.09 0.74
N LYS A 68 7.33 -11.99 2.07
CA LYS A 68 6.78 -10.89 2.89
C LYS A 68 7.17 -9.50 2.38
N ALA A 69 8.38 -9.32 1.84
CA ALA A 69 8.80 -8.04 1.28
C ALA A 69 8.04 -7.65 0.00
N CYS A 70 7.50 -8.64 -0.72
CA CYS A 70 6.85 -8.48 -2.02
C CYS A 70 5.31 -8.46 -1.94
N ASN A 71 4.73 -8.66 -0.75
CA ASN A 71 3.27 -8.80 -0.57
C ASN A 71 2.50 -7.46 -0.60
N GLY A 72 3.21 -6.33 -0.77
CA GLY A 72 2.60 -5.00 -0.88
C GLY A 72 2.30 -4.31 0.45
N MET A 73 2.63 -4.91 1.60
CA MET A 73 2.41 -4.26 2.92
C MET A 73 3.22 -2.97 3.08
N ILE A 74 4.51 -2.98 2.75
CA ILE A 74 5.40 -1.82 2.91
C ILE A 74 4.81 -0.53 2.29
N PRO A 75 4.49 -0.48 0.98
CA PRO A 75 3.96 0.73 0.38
C PRO A 75 2.59 1.13 0.97
N TYR A 76 1.76 0.15 1.34
CA TYR A 76 0.49 0.42 2.01
C TYR A 76 0.68 1.07 3.38
N LEU A 77 1.61 0.60 4.21
CA LEU A 77 1.89 1.17 5.53
C LEU A 77 2.44 2.60 5.43
N PHE A 78 3.28 2.89 4.44
CA PHE A 78 3.72 4.27 4.16
C PHE A 78 2.54 5.18 3.78
N PHE A 79 1.65 4.71 2.90
CA PHE A 79 0.44 5.45 2.54
C PHE A 79 -0.50 5.65 3.75
N LEU A 80 -0.75 4.60 4.52
CA LEU A 80 -1.59 4.63 5.73
C LEU A 80 -1.04 5.63 6.75
N SER A 81 0.28 5.61 7.00
CA SER A 81 0.96 6.58 7.87
C SER A 81 0.73 8.01 7.39
N SER A 82 0.82 8.24 6.07
CA SER A 82 0.63 9.56 5.45
C SER A 82 -0.78 10.11 5.67
N ILE A 83 -1.82 9.30 5.42
CA ILE A 83 -3.21 9.74 5.60
C ILE A 83 -3.58 9.88 7.08
N MET A 84 -2.99 9.07 7.96
CA MET A 84 -3.21 9.16 9.40
C MET A 84 -2.59 10.43 10.00
N ALA A 85 -1.41 10.82 9.53
CA ALA A 85 -0.73 12.05 9.92
C ALA A 85 -1.45 13.33 9.43
N PHE A 86 -2.17 13.25 8.31
CA PHE A 86 -2.83 14.40 7.71
C PHE A 86 -4.09 14.84 8.48
N PRO A 87 -4.36 16.16 8.62
CA PRO A 87 -5.57 16.65 9.29
C PRO A 87 -6.79 16.51 8.38
N SER A 88 -7.57 15.44 8.59
CA SER A 88 -8.87 15.21 7.96
C SER A 88 -9.79 14.43 8.90
N SER A 89 -11.09 14.36 8.58
CA SER A 89 -12.04 13.56 9.35
C SER A 89 -11.69 12.06 9.32
N LEU A 90 -12.03 11.34 10.40
CA LEU A 90 -11.75 9.90 10.52
C LEU A 90 -12.45 9.09 9.42
N VAL A 91 -13.67 9.48 9.04
CA VAL A 91 -14.42 8.83 7.95
C VAL A 91 -13.68 8.96 6.62
N HIS A 92 -13.09 10.14 6.34
CA HIS A 92 -12.28 10.33 5.13
C HIS A 92 -11.03 9.44 5.15
N LYS A 93 -10.34 9.36 6.30
CA LYS A 93 -9.18 8.48 6.46
C LYS A 93 -9.54 7.01 6.29
N ALA A 94 -10.61 6.53 6.90
CA ALA A 94 -11.03 5.13 6.81
C ALA A 94 -11.39 4.73 5.37
N LYS A 95 -12.15 5.58 4.65
CA LYS A 95 -12.47 5.36 3.23
C LYS A 95 -11.22 5.26 2.37
N TRP A 96 -10.27 6.18 2.58
CA TRP A 96 -9.04 6.20 1.82
C TRP A 96 -8.04 5.11 2.22
N ALA A 97 -8.03 4.67 3.47
CA ALA A 97 -7.26 3.51 3.91
C ALA A 97 -7.71 2.26 3.14
N LEU A 98 -9.03 1.99 3.12
CA LEU A 98 -9.59 0.85 2.37
C LEU A 98 -9.37 0.97 0.86
N PHE A 99 -9.67 2.14 0.29
CA PHE A 99 -9.47 2.37 -1.14
C PHE A 99 -8.00 2.24 -1.56
N GLY A 100 -7.09 2.84 -0.79
CA GLY A 100 -5.65 2.76 -1.04
C GLY A 100 -5.11 1.34 -0.87
N TYR A 101 -5.60 0.57 0.10
CA TYR A 101 -5.26 -0.84 0.26
C TYR A 101 -5.60 -1.65 -1.00
N ILE A 102 -6.81 -1.48 -1.54
CA ILE A 102 -7.27 -2.17 -2.76
C ILE A 102 -6.37 -1.80 -3.94
N ILE A 103 -6.17 -0.49 -4.19
CA ILE A 103 -5.36 -0.03 -5.32
C ILE A 103 -3.90 -0.50 -5.20
N ILE A 104 -3.28 -0.37 -4.03
CA ILE A 104 -1.89 -0.81 -3.82
C ILE A 104 -1.77 -2.33 -4.00
N SER A 105 -2.73 -3.11 -3.52
CA SER A 105 -2.72 -4.58 -3.70
C SER A 105 -2.82 -4.97 -5.17
N LEU A 106 -3.69 -4.30 -5.95
CA LEU A 106 -3.81 -4.53 -7.39
C LEU A 106 -2.54 -4.12 -8.15
N ILE A 107 -1.98 -2.95 -7.85
CA ILE A 107 -0.72 -2.49 -8.46
C ILE A 107 0.45 -3.39 -8.08
N ASN A 108 0.50 -3.89 -6.85
CA ASN A 108 1.52 -4.84 -6.42
C ASN A 108 1.39 -6.19 -7.14
N THR A 109 0.17 -6.67 -7.35
CA THR A 109 -0.08 -7.87 -8.17
C THR A 109 0.43 -7.66 -9.61
N PHE A 110 0.09 -6.51 -10.20
CA PHE A 110 0.61 -6.14 -11.52
C PHE A 110 2.15 -6.04 -11.54
N ARG A 111 2.77 -5.51 -10.48
CA ARG A 111 4.23 -5.47 -10.33
C ARG A 111 4.84 -6.87 -10.39
N ILE A 112 4.29 -7.84 -9.67
CA ILE A 112 4.79 -9.22 -9.66
C ILE A 112 4.64 -9.86 -11.04
N TRP A 113 3.48 -9.65 -11.69
CA TRP A 113 3.26 -10.08 -13.06
C TRP A 113 4.31 -9.47 -14.01
N MET A 114 4.55 -8.16 -13.92
CA MET A 114 5.53 -7.44 -14.75
C MET A 114 6.95 -7.98 -14.53
N VAL A 115 7.38 -8.16 -13.28
CA VAL A 115 8.66 -8.80 -12.95
C VAL A 115 8.77 -10.18 -13.60
N THR A 116 7.71 -10.98 -13.50
CA THR A 116 7.65 -12.32 -14.12
C THR A 116 7.88 -12.23 -15.63
N GLN A 117 7.21 -11.31 -16.35
CA GLN A 117 7.39 -11.17 -17.80
C GLN A 117 8.82 -10.79 -18.21
N PHE A 118 9.47 -9.89 -17.46
CA PHE A 118 10.85 -9.48 -17.74
C PHE A 118 11.84 -10.61 -17.49
N VAL A 119 11.60 -11.40 -16.46
CA VAL A 119 12.47 -12.50 -16.04
C VAL A 119 12.36 -13.72 -16.97
N ILE A 120 11.19 -13.97 -17.58
CA ILE A 120 11.03 -14.98 -18.62
C ILE A 120 11.96 -14.69 -19.80
N GLN A 121 12.11 -13.42 -20.18
CA GLN A 121 12.96 -13.01 -21.31
C GLN A 121 14.44 -13.15 -20.97
N GLU A 122 14.85 -12.61 -19.83
CA GLU A 122 16.22 -12.75 -19.33
C GLU A 122 16.24 -12.68 -17.81
N ARG A 123 16.80 -13.70 -17.16
CA ARG A 123 16.89 -13.79 -15.69
C ARG A 123 17.55 -12.57 -15.05
N ASN A 124 18.53 -11.96 -15.73
CA ASN A 124 19.26 -10.80 -15.23
C ASN A 124 18.38 -9.54 -15.11
N ASN A 125 17.20 -9.53 -15.75
CA ASN A 125 16.26 -8.43 -15.65
C ASN A 125 15.56 -8.34 -14.30
N PHE A 126 15.73 -9.31 -13.40
CA PHE A 126 15.06 -9.31 -12.10
C PHE A 126 15.27 -8.00 -11.34
N SER A 127 16.52 -7.54 -11.16
CA SER A 127 16.79 -6.31 -10.40
C SER A 127 16.22 -5.06 -11.09
N LEU A 128 16.32 -4.98 -12.41
CA LEU A 128 15.73 -3.87 -13.17
C LEU A 128 14.20 -3.80 -12.99
N ALA A 129 13.52 -4.93 -13.17
CA ALA A 129 12.06 -5.00 -13.09
C ALA A 129 11.56 -4.85 -11.64
N HIS A 130 12.23 -5.49 -10.68
CA HIS A 130 11.82 -5.53 -9.28
C HIS A 130 12.22 -4.26 -8.53
N ASP A 131 13.51 -3.90 -8.57
CA ASP A 131 14.08 -2.88 -7.69
C ASP A 131 13.92 -1.48 -8.25
N LEU A 132 14.05 -1.31 -9.57
CA LEU A 132 13.88 -0.01 -10.21
C LEU A 132 12.43 0.21 -10.62
N LEU A 133 11.92 -0.55 -11.60
CA LEU A 133 10.60 -0.30 -12.18
C LEU A 133 9.48 -0.58 -11.17
N GLY A 134 9.55 -1.71 -10.47
CA GLY A 134 8.55 -2.11 -9.49
C GLY A 134 8.46 -1.16 -8.30
N ASN A 135 9.59 -0.74 -7.74
CA ASN A 135 9.56 0.23 -6.63
C ASN A 135 9.15 1.62 -7.10
N ALA A 136 9.62 2.08 -8.27
CA ALA A 136 9.19 3.36 -8.83
C ALA A 136 7.67 3.39 -9.05
N LEU A 137 7.09 2.30 -9.54
CA LEU A 137 5.65 2.13 -9.69
C LEU A 137 4.92 2.29 -8.35
N LEU A 138 5.32 1.52 -7.33
CA LEU A 138 4.67 1.55 -6.02
C LEU A 138 4.80 2.89 -5.30
N ILE A 139 5.99 3.52 -5.36
CA ILE A 139 6.23 4.86 -4.78
C ILE A 139 5.34 5.89 -5.49
N SER A 140 5.29 5.86 -6.82
CA SER A 140 4.46 6.78 -7.60
C SER A 140 2.98 6.60 -7.30
N THR A 141 2.50 5.35 -7.18
CA THR A 141 1.12 5.05 -6.78
C THR A 141 0.81 5.57 -5.38
N GLY A 142 1.69 5.35 -4.40
CA GLY A 142 1.51 5.84 -3.03
C GLY A 142 1.42 7.36 -2.97
N LEU A 143 2.31 8.05 -3.68
CA LEU A 143 2.29 9.52 -3.78
C LEU A 143 1.02 10.03 -4.47
N MET A 144 0.63 9.41 -5.59
CA MET A 144 -0.58 9.77 -6.33
C MET A 144 -1.82 9.61 -5.44
N LEU A 145 -1.97 8.48 -4.75
CA LEU A 145 -3.07 8.22 -3.82
C LEU A 145 -3.10 9.26 -2.70
N PHE A 146 -1.95 9.61 -2.13
CA PHE A 146 -1.88 10.63 -1.10
C PHE A 146 -2.30 12.02 -1.62
N VAL A 147 -1.86 12.41 -2.82
CA VAL A 147 -2.28 13.67 -3.45
C VAL A 147 -3.79 13.68 -3.70
N LEU A 148 -4.37 12.59 -4.19
CA LEU A 148 -5.81 12.49 -4.42
C LEU A 148 -6.61 12.51 -3.10
N PHE A 149 -6.09 11.88 -2.04
CA PHE A 149 -6.65 11.97 -0.69
C PHE A 149 -6.70 13.42 -0.19
N VAL A 150 -5.61 14.17 -0.34
CA VAL A 150 -5.52 15.58 0.08
C VAL A 150 -6.46 16.48 -0.73
N LYS A 151 -6.59 16.22 -2.03
CA LYS A 151 -7.48 16.97 -2.93
C LYS A 151 -8.96 16.69 -2.71
N SER A 152 -9.32 15.45 -2.36
CA SER A 152 -10.71 15.02 -2.17
C SER A 152 -11.32 15.44 -0.82
N ARG A 153 -10.55 16.10 0.04
CA ARG A 153 -11.07 16.57 1.33
C ARG A 153 -12.13 17.65 1.13
N LYS A 154 -13.27 17.53 1.78
CA LYS A 154 -14.19 18.66 1.93
C LYS A 154 -13.52 19.67 2.87
N LYS A 155 -13.36 20.91 2.43
CA LYS A 155 -13.01 22.01 3.34
C LYS A 155 -14.21 22.17 4.27
N GLU A 156 -14.06 21.88 5.55
CA GLU A 156 -15.05 22.34 6.54
C GLU A 156 -15.08 23.87 6.44
N SER A 157 -16.13 24.40 5.84
CA SER A 157 -16.51 25.78 6.04
C SER A 157 -16.87 25.89 7.51
N PHE A 158 -16.01 26.53 8.30
CA PHE A 158 -16.39 27.00 9.63
C PHE A 158 -17.58 27.93 9.43
N LEU A 159 -18.79 27.42 9.61
CA LEU A 159 -19.98 28.23 9.76
C LEU A 159 -19.79 28.95 11.09
N VAL A 160 -19.29 30.18 11.03
CA VAL A 160 -19.40 31.14 12.11
C VAL A 160 -20.91 31.32 12.34
N PRO A 161 -21.46 30.98 13.51
CA PRO A 161 -22.84 31.33 13.82
C PRO A 161 -22.92 32.86 13.80
N SER A 162 -23.70 33.43 12.87
CA SER A 162 -23.97 34.86 12.85
C SER A 162 -24.69 35.23 14.15
N LEU A 163 -23.98 35.94 15.03
CA LEU A 163 -24.56 36.70 16.13
C LEU A 163 -25.43 37.81 15.53
N SER A 164 -26.73 37.56 15.36
CA SER A 164 -27.70 38.62 15.13
C SER A 164 -29.10 38.22 15.60
N ALA A 165 -29.44 38.65 16.81
CA ALA A 165 -30.74 39.25 17.20
C ALA A 165 -31.09 38.88 18.65
N MET A 166 -30.52 39.61 19.63
CA MET A 166 -31.22 39.83 20.90
C MET A 166 -32.12 41.05 20.71
N PRO A 167 -33.44 40.96 20.91
CA PRO A 167 -34.29 42.13 20.99
C PRO A 167 -34.05 42.81 22.34
N ILE A 168 -33.61 44.07 22.30
CA ILE A 168 -33.60 44.94 23.47
C ILE A 168 -35.07 45.26 23.78
N LYS A 169 -35.50 44.93 25.01
CA LYS A 169 -36.79 45.31 25.58
C LYS A 169 -36.82 46.80 25.91
#